data_AF-A0A3B9GRC6-F1
#
_entry.id   AF-A0A3B9GRC6-F1
#
_cell.length_a   1.000
_cell.length_b   1.000
_cell.length_c   1.000
_cell.angle_alpha   90.00
_cell.angle_beta   90.00
_cell.angle_gamma   90.00
#
_symmetry.space_group_name_H-M   'P 1'
#
loop_
_entity.id
_entity.type
_entity.pdbx_description
1 polymer ?
#
loop_
_entity_poly.entity_id
_entity_poly.type
_entity_poly.pdbx_seq_one_letter_code
_entity_poly.pdbx_strand_id
1 'polypeptide(L)'
;MIKELVLQQKLLQMEYEYEREAFRRETQTTGVDRKVRRGDCWFPVTLGQGRYNALNRFTAEVFRRKDEDITHNFEFGKPVCFFYQNGSGQITYLPVLGTVSYAEEERMVVSLPSQDTLLALQDKEWLGV
;
A
#
# COMPACT_ATOMS: atom_id res chain seq x y z
N MET A 1 14.19 -22.98 -27.26
CA MET A 1 14.08 -23.17 -25.80
C MET A 1 14.81 -22.10 -24.97
N ILE A 2 16.15 -22.04 -24.89
CA ILE A 2 16.82 -21.05 -24.00
C ILE A 2 16.57 -19.58 -24.42
N LYS A 3 16.59 -19.27 -25.72
CA LYS A 3 16.34 -17.90 -26.23
C LYS A 3 14.92 -17.39 -25.98
N GLU A 4 13.96 -18.30 -25.93
CA GLU A 4 12.53 -18.01 -25.76
C GLU A 4 12.23 -17.62 -24.32
N LEU A 5 12.82 -18.35 -23.36
CA LEU A 5 12.74 -18.04 -21.93
C LEU A 5 13.40 -16.70 -21.58
N VAL A 6 14.57 -16.41 -22.18
CA VAL A 6 15.27 -15.12 -21.98
C VAL A 6 14.46 -13.95 -22.55
N LEU A 7 13.86 -14.12 -23.73
CA LEU A 7 12.99 -13.11 -24.33
C LEU A 7 11.74 -12.88 -23.47
N GLN A 8 11.12 -13.95 -22.99
CA GLN A 8 9.93 -13.89 -22.15
C GLN A 8 10.21 -13.20 -20.80
N GLN A 9 11.34 -13.50 -20.15
CA GLN A 9 11.77 -12.78 -18.95
C GLN A 9 12.00 -11.29 -19.20
N LYS A 10 12.62 -10.95 -20.33
CA LYS A 10 12.86 -9.55 -20.70
C LYS A 10 11.56 -8.78 -20.94
N LEU A 11 10.58 -9.41 -21.58
CA LEU A 11 9.25 -8.82 -21.81
C LEU A 11 8.51 -8.57 -20.49
N LEU A 12 8.49 -9.57 -19.60
CA LEU A 12 7.89 -9.42 -18.26
C LEU A 12 8.56 -8.30 -17.45
N GLN A 13 9.87 -8.15 -17.56
CA GLN A 13 10.59 -7.07 -16.88
C GLN A 13 10.24 -5.69 -17.44
N MET A 14 10.09 -5.56 -18.76
CA MET A 14 9.65 -4.31 -19.39
C MET A 14 8.20 -3.97 -19.02
N GLU A 15 7.31 -4.95 -18.96
CA GLU A 15 5.93 -4.76 -18.50
C GLU A 15 5.90 -4.28 -17.05
N TYR A 16 6.66 -4.92 -16.16
CA TYR A 16 6.78 -4.51 -14.76
C TYR A 16 7.34 -3.09 -14.62
N GLU A 17 8.38 -2.74 -15.37
CA GLU A 17 8.97 -1.40 -15.35
C GLU A 17 7.99 -0.34 -15.85
N TYR A 18 7.24 -0.65 -16.91
CA TYR A 18 6.20 0.22 -17.45
C TYR A 18 5.04 0.42 -16.47
N GLU A 19 4.51 -0.64 -15.87
CA GLU A 19 3.48 -0.55 -14.83
C GLU A 19 3.97 0.26 -13.62
N ARG A 20 5.22 0.04 -13.19
CA ARG A 20 5.82 0.78 -12.08
C ARG A 20 5.96 2.27 -12.39
N GLU A 21 6.33 2.64 -13.62
CA GLU A 21 6.43 4.03 -14.06
C GLU A 21 5.05 4.68 -14.25
N ALA A 22 4.10 3.97 -14.85
CA ALA A 22 2.73 4.45 -15.02
C ALA A 22 2.08 4.71 -13.66
N PHE A 23 2.22 3.78 -12.72
CA PHE A 23 1.78 3.93 -11.34
C PHE A 23 2.42 5.14 -10.68
N ARG A 24 3.75 5.34 -10.82
CA ARG A 24 4.44 6.54 -10.30
C ARG A 24 3.89 7.83 -10.89
N ARG A 25 3.69 7.90 -12.21
CA ARG A 25 3.19 9.10 -12.89
C ARG A 25 1.77 9.44 -12.44
N GLU A 26 0.84 8.49 -12.54
CA GLU A 26 -0.58 8.67 -12.19
C GLU A 26 -0.78 9.05 -10.72
N THR A 27 0.09 8.53 -9.87
CA THR A 27 0.08 8.75 -8.44
C THR A 27 0.68 10.11 -8.05
N GLN A 28 1.58 10.68 -8.86
CA GLN A 28 2.13 12.02 -8.66
C GLN A 28 1.18 13.13 -9.14
N THR A 29 0.31 12.86 -10.12
CA THR A 29 -0.61 13.87 -10.68
C THR A 29 -1.92 14.04 -9.91
N THR A 30 -2.27 13.09 -9.03
CA THR A 30 -3.57 13.09 -8.33
C THR A 30 -3.37 13.28 -6.82
N GLY A 31 -3.88 14.40 -6.28
CA GLY A 31 -3.77 14.71 -4.85
C GLY A 31 -4.46 13.67 -3.95
N VAL A 32 -3.90 13.43 -2.76
CA VAL A 32 -4.39 12.45 -1.77
C VAL A 32 -5.87 12.65 -1.47
N ASP A 33 -6.30 13.89 -1.26
CA ASP A 33 -7.70 14.22 -0.93
C ASP A 33 -8.71 13.66 -1.95
N ARG A 34 -8.34 13.62 -3.23
CA ARG A 34 -9.21 13.09 -4.27
C ARG A 34 -9.28 11.56 -4.24
N LYS A 35 -8.17 10.90 -3.93
CA LYS A 35 -8.11 9.43 -3.78
C LYS A 35 -8.87 8.98 -2.53
N VAL A 36 -8.75 9.70 -1.42
CA VAL A 36 -9.51 9.42 -0.20
C VAL A 36 -11.01 9.57 -0.46
N ARG A 37 -11.44 10.65 -1.15
CA ARG A 37 -12.86 10.85 -1.50
C ARG A 37 -13.46 9.79 -2.43
N ARG A 38 -12.62 9.10 -3.19
CA ARG A 38 -13.04 7.99 -4.06
C ARG A 38 -13.05 6.64 -3.35
N GLY A 39 -12.54 6.57 -2.12
CA GLY A 39 -12.36 5.32 -1.38
C GLY A 39 -11.13 4.51 -1.81
N ASP A 40 -10.25 5.08 -2.63
CA ASP A 40 -9.09 4.38 -3.22
C ASP A 40 -7.88 4.36 -2.27
N CYS A 41 -7.84 5.24 -1.26
CA CYS A 41 -6.80 5.25 -0.24
C CYS A 41 -7.31 5.75 1.11
N TRP A 42 -6.59 5.40 2.18
CA TRP A 42 -6.81 5.96 3.50
C TRP A 42 -5.66 6.89 3.90
N PHE A 43 -6.01 8.09 4.36
CA PHE A 43 -5.05 9.06 4.87
C PHE A 43 -5.72 10.09 5.80
N PRO A 44 -5.10 10.44 6.95
CA PRO A 44 -3.97 9.76 7.57
C PRO A 44 -4.41 8.46 8.26
N VAL A 45 -3.50 7.49 8.33
CA VAL A 45 -3.70 6.22 9.06
C VAL A 45 -2.77 6.10 10.26
N THR A 46 -3.13 5.18 11.16
CA THR A 46 -2.32 4.75 12.31
C THR A 46 -2.08 3.25 12.20
N LEU A 47 -0.87 2.82 12.52
CA LEU A 47 -0.54 1.41 12.56
C LEU A 47 -0.72 0.86 13.98
N GLY A 48 -1.45 -0.24 14.08
CA GLY A 48 -1.64 -1.00 15.31
C GLY A 48 -0.58 -2.07 15.52
N GLN A 49 -0.96 -3.14 16.23
CA GLN A 49 -0.04 -4.22 16.52
C GLN A 49 0.18 -5.14 15.31
N GLY A 50 1.42 -5.59 15.16
CA GLY A 50 1.80 -6.64 14.24
C GLY A 50 1.73 -8.02 14.91
N ARG A 51 1.15 -9.01 14.23
CA ARG A 51 1.04 -10.40 14.72
C ARG A 51 1.22 -11.39 13.58
N TYR A 52 1.78 -12.55 13.88
CA TYR A 52 1.74 -13.69 12.97
C TYR A 52 0.39 -14.38 13.08
N ASN A 53 -0.24 -14.64 11.93
CA ASN A 53 -1.50 -15.37 11.88
C ASN A 53 -1.26 -16.90 11.80
N ALA A 54 -2.34 -17.67 11.73
CA ALA A 54 -2.29 -19.13 11.65
C ALA A 54 -1.59 -19.68 10.38
N LEU A 55 -1.42 -18.85 9.35
CA LEU A 55 -0.69 -19.18 8.12
C LEU A 55 0.79 -18.74 8.18
N ASN A 56 1.28 -18.37 9.36
CA ASN A 56 2.62 -17.84 9.58
C ASN A 56 2.93 -16.59 8.74
N ARG A 57 1.90 -15.81 8.37
CA ARG A 57 2.06 -14.51 7.70
C ARG A 57 2.06 -13.42 8.74
N PHE A 58 2.99 -12.48 8.60
CA PHE A 58 3.01 -11.30 9.45
C PHE A 58 1.92 -10.33 9.01
N THR A 59 1.05 -9.93 9.92
CA THR A 59 -0.10 -9.08 9.66
C THR A 59 -0.08 -7.89 10.60
N ALA A 60 -0.48 -6.72 10.13
CA ALA A 60 -0.57 -5.50 10.92
C ALA A 60 -1.94 -4.86 10.78
N GLU A 61 -2.43 -4.30 11.87
CA GLU A 61 -3.64 -3.49 11.89
C GLU A 61 -3.34 -2.07 11.39
N VAL A 62 -4.24 -1.53 10.58
CA VAL A 62 -4.21 -0.18 10.04
C VAL A 62 -5.54 0.47 10.36
N PHE A 63 -5.50 1.60 11.05
CA PHE A 63 -6.69 2.34 11.49
C PHE A 63 -6.77 3.66 10.74
N ARG A 64 -7.95 3.98 10.23
CA ARG A 64 -8.23 5.30 9.64
C ARG A 64 -8.41 6.31 10.78
N ARG A 65 -7.71 7.46 10.75
CA ARG A 65 -7.84 8.49 11.82
C ARG A 65 -8.99 9.46 11.61
N LYS A 66 -9.42 9.63 10.36
CA LYS A 66 -10.43 10.61 9.99
C LYS A 66 -11.69 9.88 9.59
N ASP A 67 -12.73 10.13 10.37
CA ASP A 67 -14.08 9.68 10.12
C ASP A 67 -14.63 10.47 8.94
N GLU A 68 -14.46 9.89 7.75
CA GLU A 68 -15.17 10.35 6.58
C GLU A 68 -16.02 9.16 6.17
N ASP A 69 -17.35 9.33 6.15
CA ASP A 69 -18.41 8.39 5.71
C ASP A 69 -18.24 7.97 4.23
N ILE A 70 -17.02 7.60 3.86
CA ILE A 70 -16.58 7.25 2.53
C ILE A 70 -16.29 5.76 2.58
N THR A 71 -17.16 4.99 1.92
CA THR A 71 -16.97 3.58 1.67
C THR A 71 -15.64 3.36 0.94
N HIS A 72 -14.81 2.48 1.48
CA HIS A 72 -13.52 2.15 0.88
C HIS A 72 -13.67 1.10 -0.22
N ASN A 73 -12.75 1.09 -1.18
CA ASN A 73 -12.70 0.11 -2.27
C ASN A 73 -11.70 -1.04 -1.99
N PHE A 74 -11.18 -1.16 -0.75
CA PHE A 74 -10.26 -2.23 -0.41
C PHE A 74 -10.94 -3.60 -0.46
N GLU A 75 -10.35 -4.51 -1.24
CA GLU A 75 -10.82 -5.90 -1.38
C GLU A 75 -9.79 -6.88 -0.83
N PHE A 76 -10.27 -8.00 -0.31
CA PHE A 76 -9.43 -9.10 0.16
C PHE A 76 -8.45 -9.57 -0.93
N GLY A 77 -7.18 -9.76 -0.55
CA GLY A 77 -6.14 -10.28 -1.43
C GLY A 77 -5.55 -9.24 -2.40
N LYS A 78 -6.08 -8.01 -2.44
CA LYS A 78 -5.48 -6.94 -3.26
C LYS A 78 -4.17 -6.45 -2.64
N PRO A 79 -3.18 -6.13 -3.48
CA PRO A 79 -1.97 -5.46 -3.01
C PRO A 79 -2.28 -4.02 -2.61
N VAL A 80 -1.61 -3.54 -1.57
CA VAL A 80 -1.62 -2.14 -1.12
C VAL A 80 -0.20 -1.64 -0.94
N CYS A 81 0.01 -0.35 -1.11
CA CYS A 81 1.30 0.30 -0.91
C CYS A 81 1.18 1.42 0.09
N PHE A 82 2.22 1.64 0.88
CA PHE A 82 2.23 2.71 1.86
C PHE A 82 2.91 3.95 1.32
N PHE A 83 2.45 5.11 1.77
CA PHE A 83 3.07 6.40 1.48
C PHE A 83 3.06 7.27 2.73
N TYR A 84 3.91 8.29 2.75
CA TYR A 84 3.85 9.34 3.75
C TYR A 84 3.83 10.72 3.10
N GLN A 85 3.24 11.68 3.78
CA GLN A 85 3.24 13.08 3.36
C GLN A 85 4.23 13.86 4.21
N ASN A 86 5.20 14.52 3.58
CA ASN A 86 6.13 15.39 4.29
C ASN A 86 5.49 16.75 4.66
N GLY A 87 6.19 17.56 5.46
CA GLY A 87 5.70 18.89 5.89
C GLY A 87 5.43 19.89 4.76
N SER A 88 5.95 19.66 3.55
CA SER A 88 5.64 20.48 2.36
C SER A 88 4.44 19.96 1.56
N GLY A 89 3.75 18.92 2.03
CA GLY A 89 2.60 18.32 1.35
C GLY A 89 2.97 17.36 0.21
N GLN A 90 4.26 17.03 0.04
CA GLN A 90 4.71 16.10 -0.98
C GLN A 90 4.57 14.65 -0.49
N ILE A 91 3.97 13.82 -1.35
CA ILE A 91 3.76 12.40 -1.09
C ILE A 91 4.99 11.61 -1.52
N THR A 92 5.48 10.75 -0.64
CA THR A 92 6.55 9.79 -0.95
C THR A 92 6.06 8.37 -0.71
N TYR A 93 6.09 7.56 -1.77
CA TYR A 93 5.71 6.16 -1.72
C TYR A 93 6.86 5.32 -1.20
N LEU A 94 6.54 4.43 -0.26
CA LEU A 94 7.50 3.51 0.32
C LEU A 94 7.59 2.24 -0.55
N PRO A 95 8.76 1.61 -0.68
CA PRO A 95 8.94 0.37 -1.42
C PRO A 95 8.43 -0.84 -0.61
N VAL A 96 7.28 -0.68 0.04
CA VAL A 96 6.63 -1.67 0.90
C VAL A 96 5.30 -2.03 0.28
N LEU A 97 5.16 -3.32 -0.04
CA LEU A 97 3.91 -3.88 -0.53
C LEU A 97 3.29 -4.73 0.57
N GLY A 98 2.02 -4.45 0.86
CA GLY A 98 1.19 -5.27 1.71
C GLY A 98 0.08 -5.95 0.91
N THR A 99 -0.61 -6.89 1.54
CA THR A 99 -1.81 -7.52 0.96
C THR A 99 -2.97 -7.40 1.94
N VAL A 100 -4.11 -6.89 1.47
CA VAL A 100 -5.31 -6.77 2.30
C VAL A 100 -5.76 -8.15 2.75
N SER A 101 -5.77 -8.37 4.06
CA SER A 101 -6.24 -9.60 4.69
C SER A 101 -7.70 -9.49 5.12
N TYR A 102 -8.13 -8.29 5.48
CA TYR A 102 -9.54 -7.94 5.68
C TYR A 102 -9.65 -6.41 5.83
N ALA A 103 -10.77 -5.82 5.45
CA ALA A 103 -11.05 -4.39 5.61
C ALA A 103 -12.47 -4.19 6.15
N GLU A 104 -12.55 -3.49 7.28
CA GLU A 104 -13.76 -2.95 7.92
C GLU A 104 -13.82 -1.43 7.67
N GLU A 105 -14.90 -0.78 8.12
CA GLU A 105 -15.14 0.65 7.92
C GLU A 105 -13.98 1.54 8.39
N GLU A 106 -13.44 1.28 9.59
CA GLU A 106 -12.37 2.09 10.19
C GLU A 106 -11.04 1.33 10.38
N ARG A 107 -11.03 0.02 10.13
CA ARG A 107 -9.91 -0.87 10.44
C ARG A 107 -9.64 -1.82 9.29
N MET A 108 -8.39 -1.87 8.85
CA MET A 108 -7.91 -2.83 7.87
C MET A 108 -6.79 -3.68 8.48
N VAL A 109 -6.74 -4.96 8.12
CA VAL A 109 -5.62 -5.83 8.44
C VAL A 109 -4.86 -6.10 7.15
N VAL A 110 -3.57 -5.82 7.16
CA VAL A 110 -2.69 -5.98 6.00
C VAL A 110 -1.60 -6.98 6.34
N SER A 111 -1.42 -7.97 5.46
CA SER A 111 -0.26 -8.86 5.49
C SER A 111 0.95 -8.10 4.98
N LEU A 112 2.00 -8.03 5.80
CA LEU A 112 3.27 -7.37 5.48
C LEU A 112 4.38 -8.43 5.35
N PRO A 113 5.50 -8.11 4.66
CA PRO A 113 6.62 -9.03 4.49
C PRO A 113 7.30 -9.42 5.81
N SER A 114 7.48 -8.47 6.73
CA SER A 114 8.20 -8.70 8.00
C SER A 114 7.84 -7.68 9.09
N GLN A 115 8.22 -7.98 10.33
CA GLN A 115 8.10 -7.04 11.45
C GLN A 115 8.94 -5.77 11.26
N ASP A 116 10.12 -5.87 10.64
CA ASP A 116 10.96 -4.70 10.34
C ASP A 116 10.24 -3.71 9.41
N THR A 117 9.38 -4.23 8.55
CA THR A 117 8.55 -3.41 7.66
C THR A 117 7.56 -2.57 8.46
N LEU A 118 6.92 -3.15 9.48
CA LEU A 118 6.01 -2.41 10.36
C LEU A 118 6.74 -1.30 11.12
N LEU A 119 7.93 -1.58 11.64
CA LEU A 119 8.75 -0.59 12.34
C LEU A 119 9.13 0.58 11.43
N ALA A 120 9.52 0.29 10.18
CA ALA A 120 9.85 1.31 9.20
C ALA A 120 8.66 2.22 8.83
N LEU A 121 7.43 1.68 8.86
CA LEU A 121 6.21 2.45 8.62
C LEU A 121 5.79 3.27 9.85
N GLN A 122 5.96 2.75 11.07
CA GLN A 122 5.63 3.44 12.32
C GLN A 122 6.49 4.68 12.57
N ASP A 123 7.72 4.70 12.04
CA ASP A 123 8.64 5.84 12.11
C ASP A 123 8.18 7.04 11.23
N LYS A 124 7.19 6.85 10.35
CA LYS A 124 6.73 7.91 9.44
C LYS A 124 5.52 8.65 9.99
N GLU A 125 5.66 9.97 10.11
CA GLU A 125 4.54 10.87 10.35
C GLU A 125 3.67 10.98 9.08
N TRP A 126 2.35 11.18 9.27
CA TRP A 126 1.38 11.31 8.18
C TRP A 126 1.43 10.16 7.17
N LEU A 127 1.24 8.94 7.67
CA LEU A 127 1.18 7.73 6.85
C LEU A 127 -0.18 7.60 6.15
N GLY A 128 -0.18 7.04 4.94
CA GLY A 128 -1.35 6.60 4.19
C GLY A 128 -1.13 5.23 3.54
N VAL A 129 -2.22 4.60 3.12
CA VAL A 129 -2.27 3.28 2.47
C VAL A 129 -3.25 3.28 1.31
#